data_AF-A0A895ACK1-F1
#
_entry.id   AF-A0A895ACK1-F1
#
_cell.length_a   1.000
_cell.length_b   1.000
_cell.length_c   1.000
_cell.angle_alpha   90.00
_cell.angle_beta   90.00
_cell.angle_gamma   90.00
#
_symmetry.space_group_name_H-M   'P 1'
#
loop_
_entity.id
_entity.type
_entity.pdbx_description
1 polymer ?
#
loop_
_entity_poly.entity_id
_entity_poly.type
_entity_poly.pdbx_seq_one_letter_code
_entity_poly.pdbx_strand_id
1 'polypeptide(L)'
;MTRVRVRGIYATALTQLLRNAGLDVVAASPPIRARFPDADLGAAEPHADIRMTPDRQGVGITAHGDDHARAVRAVVADLPRDTFVWPDPVPRGAVFDATVDHTVGGGAILDLGDDREAYLPFGAVDDHVTDGDTLRVAIRDPAPPWHDDRPRATATITVSGALASLDRGVDALVAGAATDRAELARATELLDPDIPDNWGVYWEYDGADASLDARGTALDTLAARADRLEATLADADGGDTPGLVAAPDTTLWAWFGRETRCALDDHRRTVAATMPGHHRIKAGSDAASDAVDFAEALGASVDEFPFGAVTDQFGPGVGASIEIQHGKPDGALISLGRGEVTDRSAENARITVEREMTGGGTYDALGVAREAGDTATTRFTEGNWWYPTVYRSEDGERKGTYLNVCTPVEVFPDAVRYVDLHVDVIKHADGAVEIVDREELQDCVADGLVSEELAENALSVAERVQSAVAE
;
A
#
# COMPACT_ATOMS: atom_id res chain seq x y z
N MET A 1 -4.87 -16.40 -20.04
CA MET A 1 -3.64 -16.10 -19.28
C MET A 1 -3.76 -14.67 -18.77
N THR A 2 -3.45 -14.41 -17.50
CA THR A 2 -3.55 -13.06 -16.91
C THR A 2 -2.33 -12.25 -17.33
N ARG A 3 -2.55 -11.08 -17.95
CA ARG A 3 -1.51 -10.13 -18.36
C ARG A 3 -1.37 -9.07 -17.28
N VAL A 4 -0.15 -8.78 -16.84
CA VAL A 4 0.09 -7.90 -15.70
C VAL A 4 1.12 -6.84 -16.07
N ARG A 5 0.82 -5.57 -15.77
CA ARG A 5 1.81 -4.49 -15.82
C ARG A 5 2.29 -4.21 -14.39
N VAL A 6 3.59 -4.02 -14.21
CA VAL A 6 4.18 -3.71 -12.90
C VAL A 6 5.01 -2.42 -12.95
N ARG A 7 4.88 -1.58 -11.92
CA ARG A 7 5.59 -0.30 -11.76
C ARG A 7 6.08 -0.09 -10.34
N GLY A 8 7.24 0.59 -10.20
CA GLY A 8 7.84 0.96 -8.91
C GLY A 8 9.08 0.14 -8.54
N ILE A 9 9.56 0.30 -7.32
CA ILE A 9 10.83 -0.30 -6.86
C ILE A 9 10.78 -1.84 -6.84
N TYR A 10 9.61 -2.41 -6.59
CA TYR A 10 9.36 -3.86 -6.55
C TYR A 10 9.27 -4.51 -7.93
N ALA A 11 9.28 -3.73 -9.02
CA ALA A 11 8.91 -4.21 -10.34
C ALA A 11 9.80 -5.36 -10.86
N THR A 12 11.11 -5.32 -10.62
CA THR A 12 12.00 -6.41 -11.08
C THR A 12 11.68 -7.73 -10.37
N ALA A 13 11.50 -7.67 -9.04
CA ALA A 13 11.20 -8.84 -8.22
C ALA A 13 9.84 -9.44 -8.58
N LEU A 14 8.81 -8.58 -8.64
CA LEU A 14 7.46 -8.99 -8.98
C LEU A 14 7.35 -9.51 -10.42
N THR A 15 8.08 -8.94 -11.38
CA THR A 15 8.15 -9.52 -12.74
C THR A 15 8.68 -10.94 -12.71
N GLN A 16 9.75 -11.21 -11.95
CA GLN A 16 10.30 -12.56 -11.84
C GLN A 16 9.32 -13.51 -11.14
N LEU A 17 8.73 -13.08 -10.03
CA LEU A 17 7.74 -13.85 -9.25
C LEU A 17 6.52 -14.23 -10.10
N LEU A 18 5.88 -13.25 -10.74
CA LEU A 18 4.66 -13.45 -11.55
C LEU A 18 4.90 -14.38 -12.74
N ARG A 19 6.06 -14.26 -13.40
CA ARG A 19 6.42 -15.13 -14.52
C ARG A 19 6.64 -16.57 -14.07
N ASN A 20 7.29 -16.79 -12.92
CA ASN A 20 7.46 -18.12 -12.35
C ASN A 20 6.11 -18.76 -11.98
N ALA A 21 5.12 -17.94 -11.60
CA ALA A 21 3.75 -18.36 -11.37
C ALA A 21 2.91 -18.53 -12.65
N GLY A 22 3.48 -18.30 -13.84
CA GLY A 22 2.80 -18.49 -15.13
C GLY A 22 1.89 -17.33 -15.56
N LEU A 23 2.04 -16.14 -14.97
CA LEU A 23 1.39 -14.92 -15.46
C LEU A 23 2.26 -14.23 -16.52
N ASP A 24 1.60 -13.53 -17.43
CA ASP A 24 2.26 -12.84 -18.54
C ASP A 24 2.54 -11.39 -18.14
N VAL A 25 3.80 -10.96 -18.14
CA VAL A 25 4.14 -9.59 -17.73
C VAL A 25 4.33 -8.74 -18.98
N VAL A 26 3.52 -7.70 -19.11
CA VAL A 26 3.46 -6.86 -20.31
C VAL A 26 3.74 -5.40 -19.99
N ALA A 27 3.96 -4.61 -21.04
CA ALA A 27 4.25 -3.19 -20.98
C ALA A 27 5.36 -2.87 -19.96
N ALA A 28 6.44 -3.66 -19.93
CA ALA A 28 7.52 -3.43 -18.98
C ALA A 28 8.35 -2.20 -19.37
N SER A 29 8.82 -1.44 -18.38
CA SER A 29 9.69 -0.28 -18.62
C SER A 29 11.06 -0.70 -19.19
N PRO A 30 11.78 0.18 -19.90
CA PRO A 30 13.06 -0.18 -20.52
C PRO A 30 14.08 -0.82 -19.55
N PRO A 31 14.26 -0.33 -18.30
CA PRO A 31 15.16 -0.97 -17.34
C PRO A 31 14.74 -2.39 -16.96
N ILE A 32 13.43 -2.68 -16.93
CA ILE A 32 12.93 -4.03 -16.64
C ILE A 32 13.21 -4.92 -17.86
N ARG A 33 12.88 -4.50 -19.08
CA ARG A 33 13.18 -5.27 -20.30
C ARG A 33 14.66 -5.65 -20.42
N ALA A 34 15.57 -4.74 -20.07
CA ALA A 34 17.01 -5.00 -20.09
C ALA A 34 17.46 -6.12 -19.13
N ARG A 35 16.73 -6.35 -18.03
CA ARG A 35 17.02 -7.43 -17.06
C ARG A 35 16.43 -8.79 -17.48
N PHE A 36 15.52 -8.80 -18.45
CA PHE A 36 14.86 -10.00 -18.96
C PHE A 36 14.96 -10.09 -20.49
N PRO A 37 16.17 -10.22 -21.07
CA PRO A 37 16.37 -10.17 -22.52
C PRO A 37 15.66 -11.29 -23.29
N ASP A 38 15.41 -12.43 -22.63
CA ASP A 38 14.74 -13.59 -23.23
C ASP A 38 13.22 -13.60 -23.02
N ALA A 39 12.66 -12.58 -22.37
CA ALA A 39 11.23 -12.48 -22.11
C ALA A 39 10.57 -11.49 -23.07
N ASP A 40 9.41 -11.87 -23.62
CA ASP A 40 8.54 -10.92 -24.29
C ASP A 40 7.79 -10.10 -23.22
N LEU A 41 8.25 -8.87 -23.01
CA LEU A 41 7.65 -7.91 -22.08
C LEU A 41 7.17 -6.65 -22.83
N GLY A 42 6.78 -6.84 -24.10
CA GLY A 42 6.38 -5.79 -25.03
C GLY A 42 5.10 -5.05 -24.63
N ALA A 43 4.76 -4.00 -25.38
CA ALA A 43 3.55 -3.21 -25.15
C ALA A 43 2.29 -4.04 -25.44
N ALA A 44 1.47 -4.25 -24.43
CA ALA A 44 0.14 -4.83 -24.55
C ALA A 44 -0.74 -4.32 -23.40
N GLU A 45 -2.05 -4.30 -23.62
CA GLU A 45 -3.02 -3.91 -22.60
C GLU A 45 -3.10 -4.99 -21.50
N PRO A 46 -2.82 -4.65 -20.23
CA PRO A 46 -2.86 -5.62 -19.14
C PRO A 46 -4.30 -5.94 -18.71
N HIS A 47 -4.43 -7.09 -18.08
CA HIS A 47 -5.62 -7.45 -17.31
C HIS A 47 -5.53 -6.98 -15.85
N ALA A 48 -4.30 -6.76 -15.34
CA ALA A 48 -4.08 -6.18 -14.02
C ALA A 48 -2.86 -5.24 -14.01
N ASP A 49 -2.95 -4.17 -13.22
CA ASP A 49 -1.91 -3.18 -13.01
C ASP A 49 -1.46 -3.22 -11.54
N ILE A 50 -0.17 -3.41 -11.32
CA ILE A 50 0.46 -3.42 -10.00
C ILE A 50 1.36 -2.19 -9.88
N ARG A 51 1.02 -1.28 -8.99
CA ARG A 51 1.81 -0.06 -8.72
C ARG A 51 2.24 -0.01 -7.28
N MET A 52 3.50 0.35 -7.06
CA MET A 52 3.98 0.74 -5.74
C MET A 52 3.11 1.85 -5.15
N THR A 53 2.80 1.73 -3.86
CA THR A 53 2.09 2.77 -3.10
C THR A 53 2.96 4.02 -2.94
N PRO A 54 2.38 5.22 -2.74
CA PRO A 54 3.15 6.47 -2.62
C PRO A 54 4.17 6.45 -1.47
N ASP A 55 3.82 5.81 -0.36
CA ASP A 55 4.66 5.59 0.82
C ASP A 55 5.70 4.47 0.65
N ARG A 56 5.68 3.79 -0.51
CA ARG A 56 6.59 2.69 -0.91
C ARG A 56 6.48 1.44 -0.05
N GLN A 57 5.49 1.33 0.82
CA GLN A 57 5.39 0.21 1.76
C GLN A 57 4.84 -1.06 1.12
N GLY A 58 4.12 -0.94 0.02
CA GLY A 58 3.49 -2.06 -0.65
C GLY A 58 3.15 -1.76 -2.10
N VAL A 59 2.11 -2.43 -2.59
CA VAL A 59 1.56 -2.22 -3.93
C VAL A 59 0.02 -2.18 -3.91
N GLY A 60 -0.55 -1.33 -4.76
CA GLY A 60 -1.94 -1.42 -5.19
C GLY A 60 -2.05 -2.26 -6.45
N ILE A 61 -3.04 -3.16 -6.50
CA ILE A 61 -3.34 -4.06 -7.60
C ILE A 61 -4.73 -3.69 -8.11
N THR A 62 -4.84 -3.19 -9.34
CA THR A 62 -6.13 -2.98 -10.01
C THR A 62 -6.29 -4.01 -11.11
N ALA A 63 -7.33 -4.84 -11.05
CA ALA A 63 -7.57 -5.89 -12.03
C ALA A 63 -8.94 -5.74 -12.69
N HIS A 64 -8.96 -5.89 -14.01
CA HIS A 64 -10.16 -5.83 -14.83
C HIS A 64 -10.88 -7.18 -14.83
N GLY A 65 -11.65 -7.44 -13.77
CA GLY A 65 -12.41 -8.67 -13.55
C GLY A 65 -11.82 -9.61 -12.50
N ASP A 66 -12.72 -10.24 -11.74
CA ASP A 66 -12.39 -11.02 -10.53
C ASP A 66 -11.43 -12.18 -10.76
N ASP A 67 -11.48 -12.83 -11.94
CA ASP A 67 -10.59 -13.94 -12.27
C ASP A 67 -9.13 -13.49 -12.34
N HIS A 68 -8.88 -12.29 -12.88
CA HIS A 68 -7.56 -11.71 -12.94
C HIS A 68 -7.10 -11.21 -11.57
N ALA A 69 -8.02 -10.62 -10.79
CA ALA A 69 -7.76 -10.23 -9.40
C ALA A 69 -7.34 -11.44 -8.55
N ARG A 70 -8.09 -12.54 -8.62
CA ARG A 70 -7.79 -13.79 -7.91
C ARG A 70 -6.45 -14.40 -8.33
N ALA A 71 -6.14 -14.39 -9.64
CA ALA A 71 -4.86 -14.89 -10.14
C ALA A 71 -3.67 -14.11 -9.59
N VAL A 72 -3.73 -12.77 -9.56
CA VAL A 72 -2.63 -11.95 -9.01
C VAL A 72 -2.58 -12.06 -7.50
N ARG A 73 -3.72 -12.04 -6.81
CA ARG A 73 -3.81 -12.20 -5.35
C ARG A 73 -3.18 -13.51 -4.90
N ALA A 74 -3.43 -14.61 -5.59
CA ALA A 74 -2.86 -15.91 -5.24
C ALA A 74 -1.33 -15.91 -5.24
N VAL A 75 -0.70 -15.17 -6.16
CA VAL A 75 0.77 -15.06 -6.22
C VAL A 75 1.31 -14.15 -5.13
N VAL A 76 0.66 -13.00 -4.90
CA VAL A 76 1.13 -12.02 -3.91
C VAL A 76 0.89 -12.51 -2.48
N ALA A 77 -0.22 -13.20 -2.22
CA ALA A 77 -0.53 -13.75 -0.89
C ALA A 77 0.32 -14.98 -0.51
N ASP A 78 1.06 -15.57 -1.46
CA ASP A 78 2.02 -16.66 -1.22
C ASP A 78 3.41 -16.15 -0.81
N LEU A 79 3.61 -14.82 -0.81
CA LEU A 79 4.79 -14.20 -0.22
C LEU A 79 4.84 -14.47 1.30
N PRO A 80 5.99 -14.23 1.96
CA PRO A 80 6.16 -14.50 3.38
C PRO A 80 5.02 -13.97 4.25
N ARG A 81 4.83 -14.63 5.41
CA ARG A 81 3.75 -14.42 6.38
C ARG A 81 3.52 -12.98 6.86
N ASP A 82 4.44 -12.06 6.65
CA ASP A 82 4.27 -10.63 6.94
C ASP A 82 3.78 -9.82 5.72
N THR A 83 3.27 -10.49 4.68
CA THR A 83 2.45 -9.91 3.61
C THR A 83 0.98 -9.90 4.03
N PHE A 84 0.35 -8.74 3.94
CA PHE A 84 -1.09 -8.59 4.16
C PHE A 84 -1.74 -8.09 2.87
N VAL A 85 -2.88 -8.67 2.49
CA VAL A 85 -3.60 -8.32 1.26
C VAL A 85 -5.07 -8.07 1.52
N TRP A 86 -5.51 -6.81 1.37
CA TRP A 86 -6.88 -6.38 1.62
C TRP A 86 -7.61 -6.01 0.33
N PRO A 87 -8.89 -6.38 0.17
CA PRO A 87 -9.73 -5.82 -0.87
C PRO A 87 -10.08 -4.35 -0.55
N ASP A 88 -10.17 -3.52 -1.59
CA ASP A 88 -10.62 -2.14 -1.45
C ASP A 88 -12.17 -2.06 -1.55
N PRO A 89 -12.87 -1.46 -0.58
CA PRO A 89 -14.33 -1.30 -0.61
C PRO A 89 -14.82 -0.21 -1.60
N VAL A 90 -13.92 0.64 -2.08
CA VAL A 90 -14.14 1.78 -2.98
C VAL A 90 -13.12 1.68 -4.14
N PRO A 91 -13.16 0.60 -4.95
CA PRO A 91 -12.09 0.29 -5.89
C PRO A 91 -12.03 1.31 -7.04
N ARG A 92 -10.87 1.38 -7.71
CA ARG A 92 -10.66 2.24 -8.87
C ARG A 92 -11.73 1.98 -9.94
N GLY A 93 -12.28 3.03 -10.53
CA GLY A 93 -13.29 2.93 -11.58
C GLY A 93 -14.68 2.55 -11.10
N ALA A 94 -14.88 2.26 -9.79
CA ALA A 94 -16.22 2.08 -9.25
C ALA A 94 -17.06 3.35 -9.40
N VAL A 95 -18.33 3.18 -9.73
CA VAL A 95 -19.32 4.24 -9.89
C VAL A 95 -20.32 4.14 -8.75
N PHE A 96 -20.58 5.25 -8.10
CA PHE A 96 -21.51 5.39 -7.00
C PHE A 96 -22.53 6.47 -7.30
N ASP A 97 -23.76 6.26 -6.87
CA ASP A 97 -24.66 7.36 -6.56
C ASP A 97 -24.30 7.81 -5.15
N ALA A 98 -23.94 9.08 -4.99
CA ALA A 98 -23.39 9.63 -3.77
C ALA A 98 -24.20 10.84 -3.31
N THR A 99 -24.23 11.08 -2.00
CA THR A 99 -24.77 12.31 -1.42
C THR A 99 -23.64 13.14 -0.84
N VAL A 100 -23.67 14.44 -1.05
CA VAL A 100 -22.74 15.37 -0.39
C VAL A 100 -23.09 15.46 1.09
N ASP A 101 -22.24 14.92 1.95
CA ASP A 101 -22.42 15.08 3.39
C ASP A 101 -22.15 16.53 3.80
N HIS A 102 -20.95 17.03 3.45
CA HIS A 102 -20.61 18.44 3.64
C HIS A 102 -19.48 18.90 2.71
N THR A 103 -19.44 20.20 2.46
CA THR A 103 -18.37 20.87 1.71
C THR A 103 -17.18 21.24 2.61
N VAL A 104 -15.98 21.15 2.04
CA VAL A 104 -14.70 21.50 2.68
C VAL A 104 -13.89 22.44 1.79
N GLY A 105 -12.76 22.94 2.30
CA GLY A 105 -11.87 23.80 1.51
C GLY A 105 -11.33 23.09 0.25
N GLY A 106 -11.93 23.36 -0.91
CA GLY A 106 -11.48 22.87 -2.22
C GLY A 106 -12.26 21.67 -2.78
N GLY A 107 -13.29 21.18 -2.07
CA GLY A 107 -14.10 20.05 -2.52
C GLY A 107 -15.23 19.70 -1.57
N ALA A 108 -15.75 18.49 -1.70
CA ALA A 108 -16.85 17.95 -0.91
C ALA A 108 -16.51 16.55 -0.38
N ILE A 109 -17.04 16.22 0.80
CA ILE A 109 -17.04 14.86 1.34
C ILE A 109 -18.36 14.21 0.93
N LEU A 110 -18.25 13.03 0.32
CA LEU A 110 -19.36 12.26 -0.20
C LEU A 110 -19.63 11.05 0.68
N ASP A 111 -20.89 10.83 1.02
CA ASP A 111 -21.40 9.55 1.49
C ASP A 111 -21.70 8.65 0.28
N LEU A 112 -21.08 7.47 0.24
CA LEU A 112 -21.22 6.45 -0.79
C LEU A 112 -22.10 5.26 -0.34
N GLY A 113 -22.68 5.34 0.86
CA GLY A 113 -23.43 4.26 1.52
C GLY A 113 -22.53 3.19 2.13
N ASP A 114 -23.06 2.38 3.04
CA ASP A 114 -22.34 1.31 3.76
C ASP A 114 -21.04 1.80 4.46
N ASP A 115 -21.12 2.96 5.13
CA ASP A 115 -20.00 3.60 5.84
C ASP A 115 -18.78 3.93 4.95
N ARG A 116 -18.98 4.01 3.63
CA ARG A 116 -17.94 4.40 2.66
C ARG A 116 -18.02 5.90 2.39
N GLU A 117 -16.85 6.54 2.37
CA GLU A 117 -16.72 7.96 2.03
C GLU A 117 -15.74 8.18 0.88
N ALA A 118 -15.90 9.30 0.16
CA ALA A 118 -14.91 9.78 -0.79
C ALA A 118 -14.79 11.31 -0.77
N TYR A 119 -13.66 11.82 -1.25
CA TYR A 119 -13.45 13.24 -1.47
C TYR A 119 -13.63 13.60 -2.94
N LEU A 120 -14.51 14.55 -3.24
CA LEU A 120 -14.70 15.12 -4.57
C LEU A 120 -14.07 16.52 -4.64
N PRO A 121 -12.96 16.72 -5.36
CA PRO A 121 -12.44 18.05 -5.64
C PRO A 121 -13.44 18.85 -6.48
N PHE A 122 -13.64 20.15 -6.18
CA PHE A 122 -14.55 20.99 -6.98
C PHE A 122 -14.13 21.13 -8.45
N GLY A 123 -12.84 20.94 -8.77
CA GLY A 123 -12.37 20.94 -10.15
C GLY A 123 -12.63 19.63 -10.91
N ALA A 124 -13.22 18.62 -10.26
CA ALA A 124 -13.55 17.32 -10.86
C ALA A 124 -15.05 17.18 -11.16
N VAL A 125 -15.81 18.28 -11.08
CA VAL A 125 -17.24 18.39 -11.37
C VAL A 125 -17.49 19.78 -11.96
N ASP A 126 -18.27 19.86 -13.04
CA ASP A 126 -18.57 21.14 -13.70
C ASP A 126 -19.65 21.93 -12.96
N ASP A 127 -20.59 21.21 -12.35
CA ASP A 127 -21.69 21.78 -11.60
C ASP A 127 -21.25 22.28 -10.21
N HIS A 128 -21.96 23.29 -9.71
CA HIS A 128 -21.77 23.74 -8.34
C HIS A 128 -22.35 22.71 -7.37
N VAL A 129 -21.55 22.30 -6.38
CA VAL A 129 -21.90 21.26 -5.42
C VAL A 129 -22.08 21.88 -4.03
N THR A 130 -23.19 21.52 -3.37
CA THR A 130 -23.60 21.96 -2.04
C THR A 130 -24.04 20.78 -1.17
N ASP A 131 -24.08 21.00 0.15
CA ASP A 131 -24.48 19.98 1.13
C ASP A 131 -25.88 19.42 0.82
N GLY A 132 -25.99 18.09 0.79
CA GLY A 132 -27.22 17.36 0.47
C GLY A 132 -27.46 17.11 -1.02
N ASP A 133 -26.61 17.61 -1.92
CA ASP A 133 -26.73 17.30 -3.35
C ASP A 133 -26.44 15.81 -3.62
N THR A 134 -27.19 15.23 -4.56
CA THR A 134 -27.00 13.85 -5.02
C THR A 134 -26.34 13.86 -6.39
N LEU A 135 -25.31 13.05 -6.58
CA LEU A 135 -24.53 13.00 -7.82
C LEU A 135 -23.97 11.62 -8.08
N ARG A 136 -23.85 11.27 -9.37
CA ARG A 136 -23.16 10.07 -9.80
C ARG A 136 -21.68 10.37 -9.97
N VAL A 137 -20.83 9.64 -9.27
CA VAL A 137 -19.37 9.83 -9.29
C VAL A 137 -18.65 8.52 -9.56
N ALA A 138 -17.48 8.62 -10.19
CA ALA A 138 -16.53 7.52 -10.31
C ALA A 138 -15.34 7.72 -9.35
N ILE A 139 -14.76 6.62 -8.89
CA ILE A 139 -13.55 6.64 -8.07
C ILE A 139 -12.34 6.68 -8.99
N ARG A 140 -11.64 7.81 -8.95
CA ARG A 140 -10.41 7.99 -9.71
C ARG A 140 -9.22 7.37 -8.99
N ASP A 141 -9.03 7.73 -7.72
CA ASP A 141 -7.86 7.29 -6.94
C ASP A 141 -8.33 6.66 -5.63
N PRO A 142 -8.37 5.31 -5.54
CA PRO A 142 -8.62 4.64 -4.28
C PRO A 142 -7.46 4.87 -3.29
N ALA A 143 -7.71 4.63 -2.01
CA ALA A 143 -6.74 4.84 -0.94
C ALA A 143 -6.45 3.52 -0.19
N PRO A 144 -5.18 3.21 0.10
CA PRO A 144 -4.85 2.03 0.92
C PRO A 144 -5.39 2.20 2.35
N PRO A 145 -5.75 1.11 3.05
CA PRO A 145 -6.39 1.19 4.37
C PRO A 145 -5.49 1.76 5.48
N TRP A 146 -4.17 1.78 5.25
CA TRP A 146 -3.19 2.35 6.17
C TRP A 146 -2.92 3.85 5.93
N HIS A 147 -3.63 4.48 4.99
CA HIS A 147 -3.64 5.92 4.82
C HIS A 147 -4.91 6.53 5.40
N ASP A 148 -4.79 7.70 6.03
CA ASP A 148 -5.93 8.50 6.49
C ASP A 148 -6.64 9.27 5.33
N ASP A 149 -6.13 9.13 4.11
CA ASP A 149 -6.67 9.80 2.93
C ASP A 149 -7.95 9.12 2.45
N ARG A 150 -8.97 9.92 2.13
CA ARG A 150 -10.18 9.42 1.45
C ARG A 150 -9.88 9.09 -0.01
N PRO A 151 -10.52 8.05 -0.58
CA PRO A 151 -10.58 7.86 -2.02
C PRO A 151 -11.02 9.13 -2.74
N ARG A 152 -10.40 9.45 -3.89
CA ARG A 152 -10.74 10.64 -4.68
C ARG A 152 -11.76 10.30 -5.76
N ALA A 153 -12.91 10.96 -5.69
CA ALA A 153 -13.99 10.85 -6.64
C ALA A 153 -13.88 11.90 -7.76
N THR A 154 -14.62 11.67 -8.85
CA THR A 154 -14.74 12.54 -10.03
C THR A 154 -16.12 12.36 -10.67
N ALA A 155 -16.66 13.39 -11.31
CA ALA A 155 -17.89 13.26 -12.10
C ALA A 155 -17.64 12.56 -13.45
N THR A 156 -16.40 12.59 -13.95
CA THR A 156 -16.02 11.90 -15.20
C THR A 156 -15.87 10.39 -14.97
N ILE A 157 -16.66 9.59 -15.69
CA ILE A 157 -16.54 8.14 -15.71
C ILE A 157 -15.50 7.74 -16.77
N THR A 158 -14.51 6.96 -16.36
CA THR A 158 -13.39 6.54 -17.22
C THR A 158 -13.21 5.03 -17.17
N VAL A 159 -12.99 4.40 -18.32
CA VAL A 159 -12.44 3.05 -18.42
C VAL A 159 -10.93 3.17 -18.58
N SER A 160 -10.20 2.87 -17.52
CA SER A 160 -8.74 3.01 -17.50
C SER A 160 -8.05 1.85 -18.23
N GLY A 161 -6.95 2.18 -18.90
CA GLY A 161 -6.02 1.18 -19.45
C GLY A 161 -4.57 1.63 -19.35
N ALA A 162 -3.66 0.78 -19.85
CA ALA A 162 -2.22 1.02 -19.83
C ALA A 162 -1.73 1.79 -21.03
N LEU A 163 -2.28 1.50 -22.21
CA LEU A 163 -1.91 2.15 -23.47
C LEU A 163 -2.85 3.32 -23.78
N ALA A 164 -4.12 3.17 -23.43
CA ALA A 164 -5.14 4.21 -23.56
C ALA A 164 -6.18 4.04 -22.46
N SER A 165 -6.96 5.09 -22.24
CA SER A 165 -8.17 5.12 -21.42
C SER A 165 -9.32 5.65 -22.27
N LEU A 166 -10.57 5.35 -21.91
CA LEU A 166 -11.75 5.95 -22.52
C LEU A 166 -12.47 6.82 -21.50
N ASP A 167 -12.76 8.07 -21.86
CA ASP A 167 -13.51 9.00 -21.02
C ASP A 167 -14.93 9.16 -21.56
N ARG A 168 -15.92 9.00 -20.68
CA ARG A 168 -17.34 9.19 -20.99
C ARG A 168 -17.71 10.66 -20.98
N GLY A 169 -18.67 11.07 -21.82
CA GLY A 169 -19.14 12.46 -21.91
C GLY A 169 -18.36 13.29 -22.93
N VAL A 170 -17.60 12.63 -23.81
CA VAL A 170 -16.72 13.30 -24.78
C VAL A 170 -17.29 13.17 -26.19
N ASP A 171 -17.63 14.30 -26.81
CA ASP A 171 -18.07 14.39 -28.21
C ASP A 171 -16.87 14.57 -29.16
N ALA A 172 -15.89 13.66 -29.05
CA ALA A 172 -14.71 13.60 -29.90
C ALA A 172 -14.06 12.22 -29.81
N LEU A 173 -13.61 11.68 -30.95
CA LEU A 173 -12.89 10.40 -31.01
C LEU A 173 -11.65 10.38 -30.10
N VAL A 174 -10.97 11.53 -29.94
CA VAL A 174 -9.77 11.66 -29.10
C VAL A 174 -9.95 12.76 -28.07
N ALA A 175 -10.24 12.35 -26.83
CA ALA A 175 -10.32 13.19 -25.65
C ALA A 175 -8.97 13.88 -25.36
N GLY A 176 -7.86 13.15 -25.50
CA GLY A 176 -6.54 13.67 -25.19
C GLY A 176 -5.40 12.68 -25.42
N ALA A 177 -4.19 13.11 -25.04
CA ALA A 177 -3.02 12.25 -25.00
C ALA A 177 -2.00 12.79 -24.00
N ALA A 178 -1.28 11.90 -23.32
CA ALA A 178 -0.20 12.22 -22.40
C ALA A 178 1.05 12.76 -23.13
N THR A 179 1.22 12.41 -24.41
CA THR A 179 2.30 12.89 -25.30
C THR A 179 1.82 12.96 -26.75
N ASP A 180 2.50 13.71 -27.61
CA ASP A 180 2.23 13.93 -29.06
C ASP A 180 0.77 13.66 -29.53
N ARG A 181 -0.15 14.51 -29.07
CA ARG A 181 -1.59 14.40 -29.35
C ARG A 181 -1.92 14.33 -30.84
N ALA A 182 -1.19 15.05 -31.68
CA ALA A 182 -1.50 15.15 -33.10
C ALA A 182 -1.15 13.86 -33.86
N GLU A 183 -0.05 13.20 -33.51
CA GLU A 183 0.29 11.89 -34.06
C GLU A 183 -0.72 10.83 -33.65
N LEU A 184 -1.03 10.76 -32.35
CA LEU A 184 -1.92 9.75 -31.81
C LEU A 184 -3.37 9.92 -32.30
N ALA A 185 -3.81 11.15 -32.52
CA ALA A 185 -5.08 11.40 -33.18
C ALA A 185 -5.15 10.81 -34.59
N ARG A 186 -4.13 11.05 -35.43
CA ARG A 186 -4.06 10.45 -36.77
C ARG A 186 -3.98 8.93 -36.73
N ALA A 187 -3.27 8.37 -35.75
CA ALA A 187 -3.19 6.93 -35.58
C ALA A 187 -4.55 6.33 -35.19
N THR A 188 -5.33 7.03 -34.38
CA THR A 188 -6.69 6.60 -33.98
C THR A 188 -7.64 6.63 -35.17
N GLU A 189 -7.61 7.70 -35.97
CA GLU A 189 -8.40 7.80 -37.21
C GLU A 189 -8.05 6.68 -38.21
N LEU A 190 -6.78 6.27 -38.27
CA LEU A 190 -6.33 5.18 -39.13
C LEU A 190 -6.82 3.81 -38.65
N LEU A 191 -6.90 3.61 -37.33
CA LEU A 191 -7.37 2.37 -36.72
C LEU A 191 -8.88 2.18 -36.86
N ASP A 192 -9.64 3.29 -36.98
CA ASP A 192 -11.10 3.32 -37.08
C ASP A 192 -11.78 2.43 -36.01
N PRO A 193 -11.48 2.65 -34.72
CA PRO A 193 -11.97 1.80 -33.64
C PRO A 193 -13.49 1.97 -33.45
N ASP A 194 -14.17 0.87 -33.12
CA ASP A 194 -15.61 0.86 -32.80
C ASP A 194 -15.84 1.31 -31.34
N ILE A 195 -15.50 2.58 -31.06
CA ILE A 195 -15.70 3.18 -29.73
C ILE A 195 -17.18 3.55 -29.56
N PRO A 196 -17.80 3.23 -28.42
CA PRO A 196 -19.20 3.57 -28.18
C PRO A 196 -19.44 5.09 -28.27
N ASP A 197 -20.64 5.47 -28.71
CA ASP A 197 -21.05 6.87 -28.74
C ASP A 197 -20.84 7.53 -27.36
N ASN A 198 -20.43 8.80 -27.35
CA ASN A 198 -20.17 9.59 -26.13
C ASN A 198 -18.94 9.13 -25.31
N TRP A 199 -18.06 8.31 -25.89
CA TRP A 199 -16.74 7.99 -25.33
C TRP A 199 -15.62 8.53 -26.21
N GLY A 200 -14.57 9.07 -25.58
CA GLY A 200 -13.39 9.58 -26.26
C GLY A 200 -12.10 8.92 -25.79
N VAL A 201 -11.17 8.68 -26.72
CA VAL A 201 -9.87 8.06 -26.42
C VAL A 201 -8.92 9.05 -25.77
N TYR A 202 -8.38 8.68 -24.62
CA TYR A 202 -7.22 9.32 -24.01
C TYR A 202 -5.99 8.40 -24.15
N TRP A 203 -4.97 8.82 -24.89
CA TRP A 203 -3.76 8.00 -25.04
C TRP A 203 -2.79 8.19 -23.87
N GLU A 204 -2.39 7.08 -23.24
CA GLU A 204 -1.39 7.06 -22.18
C GLU A 204 0.04 7.09 -22.76
N TYR A 205 1.04 7.35 -21.91
CA TYR A 205 2.45 7.38 -22.33
C TYR A 205 2.89 6.10 -23.04
N ASP A 206 2.52 4.93 -22.51
CA ASP A 206 2.90 3.64 -23.09
C ASP A 206 2.22 3.41 -24.46
N GLY A 207 1.10 4.10 -24.76
CA GLY A 207 0.41 4.03 -26.04
C GLY A 207 1.22 4.66 -27.18
N ALA A 208 2.02 5.70 -26.89
CA ALA A 208 2.87 6.34 -27.88
C ALA A 208 3.96 5.42 -28.44
N ASP A 209 4.50 4.53 -27.62
CA ASP A 209 5.54 3.59 -28.05
C ASP A 209 4.99 2.25 -28.54
N ALA A 210 3.68 2.03 -28.42
CA ALA A 210 3.02 0.80 -28.84
C ALA A 210 2.88 0.69 -30.38
N SER A 211 2.93 -0.53 -30.90
CA SER A 211 2.64 -0.81 -32.31
C SER A 211 1.18 -0.50 -32.66
N LEU A 212 0.87 -0.23 -33.93
CA LEU A 212 -0.51 -0.02 -34.37
C LEU A 212 -1.43 -1.20 -34.02
N ASP A 213 -0.94 -2.42 -34.12
CA ASP A 213 -1.68 -3.64 -33.76
C ASP A 213 -2.00 -3.72 -32.26
N ALA A 214 -1.01 -3.41 -31.40
CA ALA A 214 -1.21 -3.35 -29.95
C ALA A 214 -2.19 -2.23 -29.55
N ARG A 215 -2.11 -1.08 -30.22
CA ARG A 215 -3.04 0.04 -30.07
C ARG A 215 -4.46 -0.38 -30.44
N GLY A 216 -4.67 -1.00 -31.60
CA GLY A 216 -6.00 -1.49 -32.03
C GLY A 216 -6.58 -2.48 -31.04
N THR A 217 -5.80 -3.49 -30.64
CA THR A 217 -6.23 -4.49 -29.65
C THR A 217 -6.60 -3.87 -28.29
N ALA A 218 -5.87 -2.83 -27.86
CA ALA A 218 -6.18 -2.11 -26.63
C ALA A 218 -7.50 -1.35 -26.75
N LEU A 219 -7.74 -0.65 -27.86
CA LEU A 219 -8.98 0.06 -28.10
C LEU A 219 -10.19 -0.88 -28.15
N ASP A 220 -10.09 -2.02 -28.83
CA ASP A 220 -11.15 -3.04 -28.85
C ASP A 220 -11.47 -3.56 -27.43
N THR A 221 -10.41 -3.78 -26.63
CA THR A 221 -10.54 -4.23 -25.24
C THR A 221 -11.25 -3.19 -24.38
N LEU A 222 -10.90 -1.90 -24.55
CA LEU A 222 -11.48 -0.80 -23.80
C LEU A 222 -12.91 -0.51 -24.24
N ALA A 223 -13.22 -0.56 -25.54
CA ALA A 223 -14.57 -0.42 -26.08
C ALA A 223 -15.51 -1.46 -25.49
N ALA A 224 -15.09 -2.73 -25.51
CA ALA A 224 -15.89 -3.81 -24.91
C ALA A 224 -16.09 -3.64 -23.39
N ARG A 225 -15.14 -3.01 -22.68
CA ARG A 225 -15.29 -2.66 -21.25
C ARG A 225 -16.27 -1.50 -21.07
N ALA A 226 -16.19 -0.47 -21.91
CA ALA A 226 -17.10 0.68 -21.91
C ALA A 226 -18.54 0.24 -22.19
N ASP A 227 -18.78 -0.62 -23.18
CA ASP A 227 -20.10 -1.18 -23.46
C ASP A 227 -20.72 -1.90 -22.27
N ARG A 228 -19.93 -2.73 -21.56
CA ARG A 228 -20.41 -3.43 -20.36
C ARG A 228 -20.76 -2.45 -19.23
N LEU A 229 -19.95 -1.41 -19.08
CA LEU A 229 -20.21 -0.37 -18.08
C LEU A 229 -21.46 0.42 -18.44
N GLU A 230 -21.63 0.86 -19.69
CA GLU A 230 -22.84 1.56 -20.15
C GLU A 230 -24.10 0.72 -19.95
N ALA A 231 -24.05 -0.58 -20.26
CA ALA A 231 -25.18 -1.47 -19.99
C ALA A 231 -25.55 -1.48 -18.50
N THR A 232 -24.56 -1.55 -17.61
CA THR A 232 -24.76 -1.52 -16.16
C THR A 232 -25.32 -0.16 -15.70
N LEU A 233 -24.80 0.94 -16.24
CA LEU A 233 -25.24 2.30 -15.90
C LEU A 233 -26.65 2.61 -16.40
N ALA A 234 -27.05 2.06 -17.54
CA ALA A 234 -28.38 2.23 -18.12
C ALA A 234 -29.47 1.48 -17.35
N ASP A 235 -29.11 0.34 -16.74
CA ASP A 235 -30.01 -0.45 -15.89
C ASP A 235 -30.17 0.12 -14.47
N ALA A 236 -29.25 1.00 -14.05
CA ALA A 236 -29.28 1.61 -12.73
C ALA A 236 -30.24 2.82 -12.69
N ASP A 237 -31.36 2.65 -12.00
CA ASP A 237 -32.24 3.77 -11.63
C ASP A 237 -31.43 4.81 -10.84
N GLY A 238 -31.47 6.08 -11.26
CA GLY A 238 -30.87 7.18 -10.49
C GLY A 238 -31.57 7.30 -9.15
N GLY A 239 -30.93 6.80 -8.09
CA GLY A 239 -31.51 6.75 -6.76
C GLY A 239 -31.12 7.96 -5.92
N ASP A 240 -32.04 8.42 -5.07
CA ASP A 240 -31.77 9.43 -4.03
C ASP A 240 -30.99 8.83 -2.83
N THR A 241 -30.59 7.56 -2.90
CA THR A 241 -29.93 6.84 -1.80
C THR A 241 -28.49 6.51 -2.20
N PRO A 242 -27.49 6.87 -1.38
CA PRO A 242 -26.10 6.51 -1.62
C PRO A 242 -25.90 5.01 -1.81
N GLY A 243 -25.11 4.62 -2.81
CA GLY A 243 -24.80 3.22 -3.05
C GLY A 243 -23.95 2.95 -4.28
N LEU A 244 -23.39 1.74 -4.33
CA LEU A 244 -22.60 1.25 -5.45
C LEU A 244 -23.51 0.99 -6.66
N VAL A 245 -23.19 1.63 -7.78
CA VAL A 245 -23.87 1.44 -9.07
C VAL A 245 -23.15 0.40 -9.93
N ALA A 246 -21.81 0.52 -10.03
CA ALA A 246 -20.99 -0.40 -10.81
C ALA A 246 -19.57 -0.50 -10.24
N ALA A 247 -18.98 -1.69 -10.26
CA ALA A 247 -17.57 -1.91 -9.93
C ALA A 247 -16.91 -2.70 -11.07
N PRO A 248 -16.48 -2.03 -12.16
CA PRO A 248 -15.91 -2.71 -13.32
C PRO A 248 -14.54 -3.36 -13.03
N ASP A 249 -13.83 -2.84 -12.03
CA ASP A 249 -12.51 -3.31 -11.63
C ASP A 249 -12.50 -3.72 -10.15
N THR A 250 -11.60 -4.65 -9.81
CA THR A 250 -11.26 -5.00 -8.43
C THR A 250 -9.96 -4.28 -8.05
N THR A 251 -9.94 -3.62 -6.89
CA THR A 251 -8.69 -3.10 -6.30
C THR A 251 -8.33 -3.91 -5.05
N LEU A 252 -7.05 -4.30 -4.94
CA LEU A 252 -6.47 -4.92 -3.76
C LEU A 252 -5.24 -4.12 -3.31
N TRP A 253 -4.98 -4.07 -2.02
CA TRP A 253 -3.78 -3.48 -1.45
C TRP A 253 -2.94 -4.56 -0.80
N ALA A 254 -1.66 -4.63 -1.14
CA ALA A 254 -0.71 -5.54 -0.52
C ALA A 254 0.34 -4.75 0.25
N TRP A 255 0.40 -4.92 1.57
CA TRP A 255 1.47 -4.43 2.42
C TRP A 255 2.59 -5.46 2.48
N PHE A 256 3.84 -5.01 2.36
CA PHE A 256 5.01 -5.87 2.46
C PHE A 256 5.73 -5.61 3.78
N GLY A 257 5.84 -6.62 4.64
CA GLY A 257 6.74 -6.58 5.79
C GLY A 257 8.20 -6.84 5.41
N ARG A 258 9.06 -6.92 6.43
CA ARG A 258 10.50 -7.10 6.25
C ARG A 258 10.86 -8.44 5.61
N GLU A 259 10.27 -9.56 6.05
CA GLU A 259 10.53 -10.88 5.47
C GLU A 259 10.10 -10.91 4.00
N THR A 260 8.96 -10.31 3.69
CA THR A 260 8.49 -10.14 2.32
C THR A 260 9.46 -9.35 1.46
N ARG A 261 9.99 -8.22 1.94
CA ARG A 261 11.00 -7.45 1.20
C ARG A 261 12.28 -8.26 0.98
N CYS A 262 12.70 -9.06 1.95
CA CYS A 262 13.83 -9.98 1.79
C CYS A 262 13.55 -11.05 0.72
N ALA A 263 12.36 -11.67 0.71
CA ALA A 263 11.99 -12.64 -0.33
C ALA A 263 11.93 -11.98 -1.72
N LEU A 264 11.43 -10.75 -1.83
CA LEU A 264 11.45 -9.98 -3.07
C LEU A 264 12.90 -9.65 -3.51
N ASP A 265 13.81 -9.36 -2.58
CA ASP A 265 15.24 -9.22 -2.88
C ASP A 265 15.79 -10.54 -3.47
N ASP A 266 15.40 -11.69 -2.95
CA ASP A 266 15.84 -13.00 -3.46
C ASP A 266 15.30 -13.30 -4.86
N HIS A 267 14.03 -13.00 -5.13
CA HIS A 267 13.47 -13.08 -6.49
C HIS A 267 14.21 -12.14 -7.45
N ARG A 268 14.52 -10.91 -7.03
CA ARG A 268 15.29 -9.96 -7.84
C ARG A 268 16.70 -10.46 -8.11
N ARG A 269 17.35 -11.08 -7.12
CA ARG A 269 18.72 -11.59 -7.19
C ARG A 269 18.91 -12.64 -8.28
N THR A 270 17.86 -13.35 -8.69
CA THR A 270 17.96 -14.35 -9.76
C THR A 270 18.15 -13.73 -11.15
N VAL A 271 17.90 -12.42 -11.31
CA VAL A 271 17.96 -11.72 -12.62
C VAL A 271 18.77 -10.42 -12.60
N ALA A 272 19.06 -9.87 -11.43
CA ALA A 272 19.87 -8.66 -11.29
C ALA A 272 20.71 -8.71 -10.01
N ALA A 273 21.91 -8.11 -10.06
CA ALA A 273 22.73 -7.90 -8.87
C ALA A 273 21.90 -7.13 -7.82
N THR A 274 21.74 -7.73 -6.64
CA THR A 274 20.85 -7.23 -5.58
C THR A 274 21.61 -7.19 -4.26
N MET A 275 21.79 -5.99 -3.70
CA MET A 275 22.40 -5.86 -2.36
C MET A 275 21.44 -6.33 -1.27
N PRO A 276 21.92 -6.90 -0.14
CA PRO A 276 21.06 -7.22 1.00
C PRO A 276 20.24 -6.01 1.49
N GLY A 277 18.93 -6.20 1.61
CA GLY A 277 18.00 -5.16 2.05
C GLY A 277 17.69 -4.13 0.96
N HIS A 278 17.81 -4.47 -0.32
CA HIS A 278 17.52 -3.59 -1.46
C HIS A 278 16.16 -2.91 -1.29
N HIS A 279 15.07 -3.69 -1.23
CA HIS A 279 13.73 -3.10 -1.11
C HIS A 279 13.54 -2.39 0.25
N ARG A 280 14.11 -2.93 1.33
CA ARG A 280 14.05 -2.34 2.68
C ARG A 280 14.62 -0.92 2.72
N ILE A 281 15.75 -0.68 2.06
CA ILE A 281 16.39 0.65 1.98
C ILE A 281 15.58 1.56 1.04
N LYS A 282 15.22 1.06 -0.16
CA LYS A 282 14.47 1.84 -1.16
C LYS A 282 13.10 2.33 -0.67
N ALA A 283 12.47 1.56 0.21
CA ALA A 283 11.19 1.90 0.82
C ALA A 283 11.29 3.09 1.80
N GLY A 284 12.49 3.47 2.26
CA GLY A 284 12.64 4.51 3.28
C GLY A 284 12.63 5.95 2.78
N SER A 285 13.19 6.21 1.60
CA SER A 285 13.10 7.53 0.96
C SER A 285 13.58 7.48 -0.50
N ASP A 286 13.27 8.54 -1.25
CA ASP A 286 13.81 8.78 -2.59
C ASP A 286 15.35 8.74 -2.59
N ALA A 287 15.97 9.46 -1.66
CA ALA A 287 17.43 9.52 -1.54
C ALA A 287 18.06 8.15 -1.21
N ALA A 288 17.42 7.36 -0.34
CA ALA A 288 17.85 6.00 -0.04
C ALA A 288 17.72 5.08 -1.27
N SER A 289 16.66 5.27 -2.07
CA SER A 289 16.48 4.54 -3.32
C SER A 289 17.57 4.82 -4.35
N ASP A 290 17.90 6.09 -4.56
CA ASP A 290 18.97 6.50 -5.48
C ASP A 290 20.33 5.95 -5.03
N ALA A 291 20.58 5.93 -3.72
CA ALA A 291 21.83 5.40 -3.16
C ALA A 291 21.97 3.88 -3.38
N VAL A 292 20.88 3.12 -3.29
CA VAL A 292 20.89 1.68 -3.62
C VAL A 292 21.22 1.48 -5.10
N ASP A 293 20.59 2.24 -6.00
CA ASP A 293 20.88 2.15 -7.45
C ASP A 293 22.35 2.49 -7.75
N PHE A 294 22.90 3.51 -7.08
CA PHE A 294 24.31 3.86 -7.18
C PHE A 294 25.24 2.76 -6.65
N ALA A 295 24.95 2.22 -5.46
CA ALA A 295 25.76 1.17 -4.84
C ALA A 295 25.79 -0.11 -5.69
N GLU A 296 24.63 -0.54 -6.23
CA GLU A 296 24.56 -1.69 -7.12
C GLU A 296 25.28 -1.45 -8.45
N ALA A 297 25.18 -0.24 -9.02
CA ALA A 297 25.89 0.11 -10.25
C ALA A 297 27.42 0.08 -10.09
N LEU A 298 27.93 0.38 -8.88
CA LEU A 298 29.36 0.24 -8.54
C LEU A 298 29.76 -1.20 -8.18
N GLY A 299 28.82 -2.13 -8.09
CA GLY A 299 29.07 -3.50 -7.62
C GLY A 299 29.45 -3.56 -6.14
N ALA A 300 28.95 -2.64 -5.32
CA ALA A 300 29.14 -2.69 -3.88
C ALA A 300 28.51 -3.97 -3.31
N SER A 301 29.25 -4.65 -2.44
CA SER A 301 28.79 -5.87 -1.76
C SER A 301 28.89 -5.66 -0.26
N VAL A 302 27.82 -6.05 0.43
CA VAL A 302 27.74 -6.16 1.89
C VAL A 302 27.19 -7.55 2.21
N ASP A 303 27.54 -8.09 3.38
CA ASP A 303 27.17 -9.47 3.74
C ASP A 303 25.72 -9.55 4.25
N GLU A 304 25.29 -8.53 5.01
CA GLU A 304 23.95 -8.42 5.60
C GLU A 304 23.41 -6.99 5.45
N PHE A 305 22.17 -6.78 5.90
CA PHE A 305 21.56 -5.45 5.89
C PHE A 305 22.43 -4.44 6.68
N PRO A 306 22.97 -3.39 6.05
CA PRO A 306 23.95 -2.52 6.69
C PRO A 306 23.28 -1.42 7.53
N PHE A 307 22.62 -1.80 8.63
CA PHE A 307 21.82 -0.89 9.48
C PHE A 307 22.57 0.39 9.87
N GLY A 308 23.84 0.27 10.29
CA GLY A 308 24.66 1.42 10.67
C GLY A 308 24.81 2.43 9.53
N ALA A 309 25.23 1.98 8.34
CA ALA A 309 25.41 2.85 7.17
C ALA A 309 24.09 3.46 6.69
N VAL A 310 23.00 2.68 6.69
CA VAL A 310 21.67 3.15 6.30
C VAL A 310 21.17 4.22 7.28
N THR A 311 21.31 3.98 8.58
CA THR A 311 20.84 4.93 9.59
C THR A 311 21.74 6.14 9.75
N ASP A 312 23.03 6.05 9.43
CA ASP A 312 23.95 7.19 9.37
C ASP A 312 23.60 8.16 8.25
N GLN A 313 23.21 7.62 7.10
CA GLN A 313 22.99 8.43 5.90
C GLN A 313 21.53 8.89 5.74
N PHE A 314 20.57 8.05 6.14
CA PHE A 314 19.15 8.27 5.89
C PHE A 314 18.28 8.14 7.13
N GLY A 315 18.66 7.26 8.06
CA GLY A 315 17.85 6.97 9.24
C GLY A 315 17.85 8.07 10.29
N PRO A 316 17.12 7.86 11.39
CA PRO A 316 17.04 8.88 12.42
C PRO A 316 18.34 8.92 13.23
N GLY A 317 18.88 10.13 13.36
CA GLY A 317 19.99 10.41 14.28
C GLY A 317 19.51 10.64 15.71
N VAL A 318 20.44 10.64 16.66
CA VAL A 318 20.14 11.05 18.05
C VAL A 318 19.64 12.50 18.05
N GLY A 319 18.56 12.76 18.80
CA GLY A 319 17.82 14.02 18.84
C GLY A 319 16.75 14.17 17.75
N ALA A 320 16.63 13.22 16.81
CA ALA A 320 15.55 13.24 15.83
C ALA A 320 14.21 12.91 16.50
N SER A 321 13.16 13.65 16.13
CA SER A 321 11.78 13.28 16.46
C SER A 321 11.27 12.33 15.39
N ILE A 322 10.86 11.13 15.75
CA ILE A 322 10.27 10.12 14.84
C ILE A 322 8.91 9.66 15.32
N GLU A 323 8.07 9.23 14.37
CA GLU A 323 6.77 8.64 14.66
C GLU A 323 6.89 7.14 14.98
N ILE A 324 6.01 6.63 15.83
CA ILE A 324 5.80 5.18 15.98
C ILE A 324 4.50 4.83 15.28
N GLN A 325 4.63 4.14 14.15
CA GLN A 325 3.55 3.78 13.25
C GLN A 325 3.12 2.34 13.53
N HIS A 326 1.97 2.21 14.18
CA HIS A 326 1.40 0.98 14.72
C HIS A 326 0.33 0.45 13.77
N GLY A 327 0.74 -0.40 12.82
CA GLY A 327 -0.19 -1.04 11.89
C GLY A 327 -1.03 -2.11 12.58
N LYS A 328 -2.24 -2.34 12.08
CA LYS A 328 -3.17 -3.36 12.55
C LYS A 328 -3.44 -4.41 11.46
N PRO A 329 -3.83 -5.65 11.82
CA PRO A 329 -4.07 -6.70 10.84
C PRO A 329 -5.21 -6.41 9.84
N ASP A 330 -6.16 -5.55 10.21
CA ASP A 330 -7.22 -5.05 9.33
C ASP A 330 -6.73 -4.01 8.30
N GLY A 331 -5.47 -3.60 8.39
CA GLY A 331 -4.83 -2.62 7.51
C GLY A 331 -4.83 -1.21 8.05
N ALA A 332 -5.50 -0.92 9.17
CA ALA A 332 -5.47 0.40 9.77
C ALA A 332 -4.07 0.75 10.28
N LEU A 333 -3.71 2.03 10.22
CA LEU A 333 -2.45 2.54 10.76
C LEU A 333 -2.71 3.56 11.85
N ILE A 334 -2.24 3.28 13.05
CA ILE A 334 -2.39 4.18 14.20
C ILE A 334 -1.03 4.83 14.50
N SER A 335 -1.01 6.15 14.56
CA SER A 335 0.15 6.87 15.12
C SER A 335 0.09 6.80 16.65
N LEU A 336 1.13 6.23 17.28
CA LEU A 336 1.29 6.35 18.74
C LEU A 336 1.93 7.70 19.14
N GLY A 337 2.03 8.65 18.21
CA GLY A 337 2.71 9.92 18.40
C GLY A 337 4.22 9.84 18.14
N ARG A 338 4.87 11.00 18.30
CA ARG A 338 6.30 11.15 18.03
C ARG A 338 7.13 11.08 19.31
N GLY A 339 8.31 10.49 19.21
CA GLY A 339 9.32 10.46 20.27
C GLY A 339 10.70 10.89 19.80
N GLU A 340 11.56 11.27 20.73
CA GLU A 340 12.94 11.64 20.47
C GLU A 340 13.84 10.39 20.49
N VAL A 341 14.70 10.25 19.48
CA VAL A 341 15.75 9.22 19.48
C VAL A 341 16.85 9.62 20.45
N THR A 342 16.95 8.94 21.59
CA THR A 342 17.94 9.25 22.63
C THR A 342 19.24 8.46 22.49
N ASP A 343 19.20 7.30 21.82
CA ASP A 343 20.35 6.43 21.60
C ASP A 343 20.22 5.65 20.28
N ARG A 344 21.36 5.33 19.66
CA ARG A 344 21.44 4.52 18.45
C ARG A 344 22.69 3.64 18.49
N SER A 345 22.49 2.34 18.37
CA SER A 345 23.54 1.33 18.32
C SER A 345 23.56 0.63 16.97
N ALA A 346 24.58 0.95 16.16
CA ALA A 346 24.79 0.30 14.87
C ALA A 346 25.09 -1.21 15.02
N GLU A 347 25.88 -1.59 16.03
CA GLU A 347 26.24 -2.98 16.33
C GLU A 347 25.02 -3.86 16.65
N ASN A 348 24.06 -3.32 17.40
CA ASN A 348 22.85 -4.05 17.81
C ASN A 348 21.64 -3.77 16.91
N ALA A 349 21.86 -3.06 15.79
CA ALA A 349 20.81 -2.56 14.90
C ALA A 349 19.61 -1.95 15.65
N ARG A 350 19.90 -1.07 16.62
CA ARG A 350 18.90 -0.59 17.61
C ARG A 350 18.83 0.92 17.69
N ILE A 351 17.63 1.44 17.89
CA ILE A 351 17.38 2.80 18.41
C ILE A 351 16.61 2.76 19.72
N THR A 352 16.81 3.77 20.56
CA THR A 352 15.98 4.05 21.74
C THR A 352 15.20 5.33 21.49
N VAL A 353 13.88 5.25 21.66
CA VAL A 353 12.95 6.37 21.46
C VAL A 353 12.28 6.68 22.79
N GLU A 354 12.29 7.94 23.20
CA GLU A 354 11.62 8.42 24.39
C GLU A 354 10.44 9.32 24.03
N ARG A 355 9.31 9.11 24.70
CA ARG A 355 8.12 9.96 24.61
C ARG A 355 7.70 10.42 25.99
N GLU A 356 7.29 11.67 26.08
CA GLU A 356 6.54 12.17 27.24
C GLU A 356 5.06 11.80 27.08
N MET A 357 4.48 11.26 28.13
CA MET A 357 3.10 10.80 28.15
C MET A 357 2.20 11.90 28.71
N THR A 358 1.00 12.00 28.13
CA THR A 358 -0.05 12.86 28.66
C THR A 358 -0.86 12.10 29.70
N GLY A 359 -1.26 12.81 30.77
CA GLY A 359 -2.07 12.22 31.83
C GLY A 359 -3.48 11.84 31.38
N GLY A 360 -4.12 10.98 32.17
CA GLY A 360 -5.50 10.56 31.98
C GLY A 360 -5.58 9.11 31.48
N GLY A 361 -6.39 8.29 32.17
CA GLY A 361 -6.50 6.85 31.95
C GLY A 361 -5.45 6.04 32.72
N THR A 362 -5.31 4.78 32.33
CA THR A 362 -4.36 3.82 32.88
C THR A 362 -3.49 3.27 31.76
N TYR A 363 -2.29 2.80 32.07
CA TYR A 363 -1.60 1.89 31.15
C TYR A 363 -2.36 0.57 31.17
N ASP A 364 -2.99 0.25 30.06
CA ASP A 364 -3.81 -0.96 29.92
C ASP A 364 -2.98 -2.20 30.25
N ALA A 365 -3.66 -3.17 30.88
CA ALA A 365 -3.11 -4.40 31.45
C ALA A 365 -2.05 -4.27 32.58
N LEU A 366 -1.40 -3.11 32.78
CA LEU A 366 -0.62 -2.81 34.00
C LEU A 366 -1.50 -2.33 35.16
N GLY A 367 -2.66 -1.74 34.88
CA GLY A 367 -3.57 -1.19 35.90
C GLY A 367 -3.00 0.00 36.67
N VAL A 368 -1.92 0.62 36.17
CA VAL A 368 -1.25 1.77 36.79
C VAL A 368 -1.76 3.06 36.14
N ALA A 369 -1.97 4.10 36.97
CA ALA A 369 -2.40 5.41 36.48
C ALA A 369 -1.35 6.04 35.54
N ARG A 370 -1.83 6.51 34.39
CA ARG A 370 -1.04 7.31 33.45
C ARG A 370 -1.09 8.77 33.89
N GLU A 371 0.06 9.31 34.23
CA GLU A 371 0.21 10.67 34.74
C GLU A 371 0.94 11.56 33.73
N ALA A 372 0.64 12.86 33.74
CA ALA A 372 1.37 13.81 32.92
C ALA A 372 2.82 13.89 33.43
N GLY A 373 3.78 13.87 32.52
CA GLY A 373 5.21 13.82 32.85
C GLY A 373 5.78 12.40 32.98
N ASP A 374 4.95 11.36 32.88
CA ASP A 374 5.44 10.00 32.69
C ASP A 374 6.25 9.91 31.39
N THR A 375 7.27 9.05 31.36
CA THR A 375 8.06 8.78 30.15
C THR A 375 7.89 7.34 29.68
N ALA A 376 7.81 7.16 28.37
CA ALA A 376 7.82 5.87 27.70
C ALA A 376 9.12 5.73 26.91
N THR A 377 10.03 4.90 27.41
CA THR A 377 11.29 4.58 26.72
C THR A 377 11.14 3.27 25.96
N THR A 378 11.09 3.34 24.63
CA THR A 378 10.95 2.17 23.75
C THR A 378 12.25 1.85 23.05
N ARG A 379 12.62 0.56 22.97
CA ARG A 379 13.82 0.12 22.23
C ARG A 379 13.42 -0.68 21.01
N PHE A 380 13.71 -0.16 19.83
CA PHE A 380 13.43 -0.84 18.57
C PHE A 380 14.71 -1.45 18.03
N THR A 381 14.71 -2.76 17.80
CA THR A 381 15.77 -3.47 17.09
C THR A 381 15.25 -3.89 15.72
N GLU A 382 15.95 -3.47 14.67
CA GLU A 382 15.60 -3.77 13.28
C GLU A 382 15.45 -5.28 13.05
N GLY A 383 14.33 -5.69 12.47
CA GLY A 383 13.99 -7.07 12.16
C GLY A 383 13.55 -7.90 13.36
N ASN A 384 13.45 -7.33 14.56
CA ASN A 384 12.96 -8.06 15.72
C ASN A 384 11.43 -8.17 15.70
N TRP A 385 10.90 -9.31 16.12
CA TRP A 385 9.46 -9.60 16.19
C TRP A 385 8.76 -9.05 17.45
N TRP A 386 9.48 -8.25 18.23
CA TRP A 386 8.95 -7.62 19.42
C TRP A 386 9.77 -6.39 19.79
N TYR A 387 9.20 -5.51 20.62
CA TYR A 387 9.94 -4.39 21.20
C TYR A 387 9.47 -4.10 22.63
N PRO A 388 10.39 -3.75 23.56
CA PRO A 388 10.03 -3.35 24.90
C PRO A 388 9.81 -1.84 25.02
N THR A 389 8.78 -1.45 25.75
CA THR A 389 8.54 -0.10 26.27
C THR A 389 8.58 -0.13 27.79
N VAL A 390 9.45 0.68 28.38
CA VAL A 390 9.52 0.88 29.84
C VAL A 390 8.84 2.19 30.17
N TYR A 391 7.81 2.13 31.01
CA TYR A 391 7.12 3.31 31.52
C TYR A 391 7.73 3.74 32.86
N ARG A 392 7.98 5.04 33.01
CA ARG A 392 8.49 5.65 34.25
C ARG A 392 7.66 6.85 34.64
N SER A 393 7.58 7.13 35.94
CA SER A 393 7.05 8.38 36.45
C SER A 393 7.97 9.57 36.13
N GLU A 394 7.47 10.79 36.34
CA GLU A 394 8.27 12.02 36.28
C GLU A 394 9.50 11.95 37.23
N ASP A 395 9.36 11.29 38.38
CA ASP A 395 10.44 11.05 39.34
C ASP A 395 11.40 9.91 38.93
N GLY A 396 11.16 9.24 37.80
CA GLY A 396 11.98 8.17 37.24
C GLY A 396 11.69 6.76 37.76
N GLU A 397 10.68 6.59 38.63
CA GLU A 397 10.27 5.29 39.17
C GLU A 397 9.64 4.44 38.06
N ARG A 398 10.03 3.17 37.96
CA ARG A 398 9.49 2.25 36.95
C ARG A 398 8.05 1.88 37.30
N LYS A 399 7.12 2.19 36.39
CA LYS A 399 5.70 1.81 36.48
C LYS A 399 5.42 0.43 35.90
N GLY A 400 6.16 0.01 34.87
CA GLY A 400 6.01 -1.32 34.26
C GLY A 400 6.85 -1.47 33.01
N THR A 401 6.90 -2.68 32.44
CA THR A 401 7.49 -2.94 31.13
C THR A 401 6.49 -3.70 30.26
N TYR A 402 6.25 -3.16 29.08
CA TYR A 402 5.42 -3.75 28.04
C TYR A 402 6.33 -4.30 26.95
N LEU A 403 6.09 -5.52 26.47
CA LEU A 403 6.85 -6.10 25.38
C LEU A 403 5.85 -6.51 24.29
N ASN A 404 5.76 -5.69 23.25
CA ASN A 404 4.80 -5.90 22.18
C ASN A 404 5.30 -6.92 21.17
N VAL A 405 4.46 -7.88 20.78
CA VAL A 405 4.75 -8.84 19.70
C VAL A 405 4.12 -8.35 18.41
N CYS A 406 4.95 -8.19 17.39
CA CYS A 406 4.58 -7.58 16.12
C CYS A 406 5.32 -8.27 14.96
N THR A 407 4.98 -7.92 13.71
CA THR A 407 5.83 -8.25 12.56
C THR A 407 7.21 -7.59 12.71
N PRO A 408 8.25 -8.06 11.99
CA PRO A 408 9.61 -7.57 12.18
C PRO A 408 9.70 -6.04 12.09
N VAL A 409 10.19 -5.41 13.14
CA VAL A 409 10.28 -3.95 13.25
C VAL A 409 11.21 -3.37 12.18
N GLU A 410 10.79 -2.29 11.53
CA GLU A 410 11.58 -1.57 10.54
C GLU A 410 11.77 -0.10 10.94
N VAL A 411 13.03 0.31 11.14
CA VAL A 411 13.44 1.68 11.47
C VAL A 411 13.64 2.50 10.19
N PHE A 412 12.72 3.39 9.87
CA PHE A 412 12.77 4.31 8.74
C PHE A 412 13.26 5.71 9.18
N PRO A 413 13.61 6.61 8.22
CA PRO A 413 14.11 7.96 8.51
C PRO A 413 13.28 8.77 9.51
N ASP A 414 11.96 8.69 9.39
CA ASP A 414 10.98 9.53 10.10
C ASP A 414 10.01 8.74 10.96
N ALA A 415 10.03 7.40 10.88
CA ALA A 415 9.13 6.52 11.62
C ALA A 415 9.76 5.16 11.95
N VAL A 416 9.23 4.49 12.96
CA VAL A 416 9.37 3.03 13.13
C VAL A 416 8.05 2.37 12.73
N ARG A 417 8.11 1.32 11.91
CA ARG A 417 6.93 0.62 11.35
C ARG A 417 6.94 -0.86 11.70
N TYR A 418 5.75 -1.37 11.96
CA TYR A 418 5.43 -2.79 12.16
C TYR A 418 3.90 -2.97 12.09
N VAL A 419 3.45 -4.22 11.96
CA VAL A 419 2.05 -4.60 12.18
C VAL A 419 1.98 -5.32 13.52
N ASP A 420 1.18 -4.77 14.42
CA ASP A 420 0.89 -5.31 15.73
C ASP A 420 0.07 -6.59 15.63
N LEU A 421 0.41 -7.61 16.42
CA LEU A 421 -0.24 -8.91 16.41
C LEU A 421 -1.08 -9.15 17.67
N HIS A 422 -1.45 -8.06 18.35
CA HIS A 422 -2.28 -8.00 19.56
C HIS A 422 -1.68 -8.66 20.81
N VAL A 423 -0.82 -9.66 20.67
CA VAL A 423 -0.24 -10.38 21.81
C VAL A 423 0.89 -9.59 22.43
N ASP A 424 0.82 -9.43 23.74
CA ASP A 424 1.82 -8.69 24.51
C ASP A 424 2.32 -9.49 25.70
N VAL A 425 3.59 -9.28 26.07
CA VAL A 425 4.17 -9.78 27.32
C VAL A 425 4.34 -8.62 28.28
N ILE A 426 3.74 -8.72 29.45
CA ILE A 426 3.77 -7.67 30.47
C ILE A 426 4.65 -8.13 31.61
N LYS A 427 5.59 -7.26 32.02
CA LYS A 427 6.35 -7.42 33.25
C LYS A 427 5.97 -6.32 34.23
N HIS A 428 5.24 -6.73 35.27
CA HIS A 428 4.78 -5.88 36.36
C HIS A 428 5.95 -5.39 37.21
N ALA A 429 5.72 -4.32 37.98
CA ALA A 429 6.73 -3.74 38.86
C ALA A 429 7.17 -4.70 39.98
N ASP A 430 6.31 -5.64 40.39
CA ASP A 430 6.60 -6.68 41.37
C ASP A 430 7.35 -7.90 40.78
N GLY A 431 7.57 -7.90 39.46
CA GLY A 431 8.28 -8.94 38.73
C GLY A 431 7.40 -10.03 38.14
N ALA A 432 6.08 -10.02 38.35
CA ALA A 432 5.17 -10.96 37.69
C ALA A 432 5.19 -10.74 36.16
N VAL A 433 5.16 -11.84 35.40
CA VAL A 433 5.19 -11.81 33.93
C VAL A 433 4.02 -12.62 33.36
N GLU A 434 3.23 -12.01 32.49
CA GLU A 434 2.10 -12.67 31.82
C GLU A 434 2.02 -12.33 30.34
N ILE A 435 1.37 -13.21 29.57
CA ILE A 435 1.02 -12.97 28.17
C ILE A 435 -0.46 -12.57 28.15
N VAL A 436 -0.77 -11.43 27.55
CA VAL A 436 -2.13 -10.93 27.41
C VAL A 436 -2.59 -10.98 25.95
N ASP A 437 -3.89 -10.76 25.76
CA ASP A 437 -4.53 -10.49 24.47
C ASP A 437 -4.37 -11.60 23.41
N ARG A 438 -4.40 -12.85 23.87
CA ARG A 438 -4.41 -14.05 23.01
C ARG A 438 -5.73 -14.22 22.27
N GLU A 439 -6.83 -13.76 22.85
CA GLU A 439 -8.18 -13.90 22.28
C GLU A 439 -8.33 -12.97 21.07
N GLU A 440 -7.83 -11.74 21.14
CA GLU A 440 -7.82 -10.78 20.04
C GLU A 440 -7.07 -11.30 18.80
N LEU A 441 -5.91 -11.97 19.01
CA LEU A 441 -5.18 -12.62 17.91
C LEU A 441 -5.99 -13.78 17.30
N GLN A 442 -6.70 -14.57 18.12
CA GLN A 442 -7.54 -15.67 17.63
C GLN A 442 -8.74 -15.17 16.83
N ASP A 443 -9.35 -14.06 17.25
CA ASP A 443 -10.43 -13.40 16.52
C ASP A 443 -9.94 -12.91 15.14
N CYS A 444 -8.75 -12.31 15.08
CA CYS A 444 -8.11 -11.93 13.82
C CYS A 444 -7.84 -13.11 12.88
N VAL A 445 -7.51 -14.29 13.41
CA VAL A 445 -7.38 -15.53 12.61
C VAL A 445 -8.75 -15.99 12.12
N ALA A 446 -9.77 -15.98 12.98
CA ALA A 446 -11.14 -16.37 12.61
C ALA A 446 -11.73 -15.47 11.50
N ASP A 447 -11.41 -14.18 11.54
CA ASP A 447 -11.81 -13.19 10.54
C ASP A 447 -10.93 -13.20 9.27
N GLY A 448 -9.86 -14.02 9.25
CA GLY A 448 -8.96 -14.16 8.11
C GLY A 448 -8.02 -12.97 7.89
N LEU A 449 -7.84 -12.12 8.91
CA LEU A 449 -6.92 -10.98 8.90
C LEU A 449 -5.47 -11.40 9.18
N VAL A 450 -5.29 -12.49 9.94
CA VAL A 450 -3.99 -13.08 10.27
C VAL A 450 -3.97 -14.55 9.86
N SER A 451 -2.91 -14.99 9.20
CA SER A 451 -2.75 -16.42 8.86
C SER A 451 -2.44 -17.26 10.11
N GLU A 452 -2.84 -18.53 10.10
CA GLU A 452 -2.51 -19.48 11.18
C GLU A 452 -1.00 -19.51 11.45
N GLU A 453 -0.18 -19.53 10.38
CA GLU A 453 1.29 -19.52 10.49
C GLU A 453 1.83 -18.26 11.20
N LEU A 454 1.28 -17.08 10.89
CA LEU A 454 1.70 -15.83 11.52
C LEU A 454 1.30 -15.79 13.00
N ALA A 455 0.09 -16.26 13.34
CA ALA A 455 -0.39 -16.33 14.70
C ALA A 455 0.42 -17.32 15.56
N GLU A 456 0.72 -18.51 15.03
CA GLU A 456 1.59 -19.49 15.69
C GLU A 456 2.99 -18.91 15.97
N ASN A 457 3.55 -18.18 15.00
CA ASN A 457 4.83 -17.51 15.18
C ASN A 457 4.77 -16.42 16.26
N ALA A 458 3.71 -15.61 16.29
CA ALA A 458 3.51 -14.57 17.30
C ALA A 458 3.45 -15.17 18.72
N LEU A 459 2.66 -16.22 18.91
CA LEU A 459 2.56 -16.93 20.20
C LEU A 459 3.91 -17.54 20.61
N SER A 460 4.65 -18.14 19.67
CA SER A 460 5.99 -18.67 19.93
C SER A 460 6.99 -17.57 20.31
N VAL A 461 6.90 -16.37 19.72
CA VAL A 461 7.70 -15.21 20.14
C VAL A 461 7.31 -14.79 21.55
N ALA A 462 6.02 -14.64 21.85
CA ALA A 462 5.53 -14.23 23.16
C ALA A 462 6.02 -15.17 24.27
N GLU A 463 5.93 -16.49 24.08
CA GLU A 463 6.39 -17.50 25.05
C GLU A 463 7.90 -17.46 25.29
N ARG A 464 8.70 -17.26 24.24
CA ARG A 464 10.15 -17.10 24.36
C ARG A 464 10.51 -15.81 25.09
N VAL A 465 9.82 -14.72 24.79
CA VAL A 465 10.03 -13.42 25.44
C VAL A 465 9.64 -13.50 26.92
N GLN A 466 8.49 -14.08 27.26
CA GLN A 466 8.05 -14.32 28.63
C GLN A 466 9.11 -15.10 29.41
N SER A 467 9.62 -16.20 28.83
CA SER A 467 10.65 -17.03 29.46
C SER A 467 11.93 -16.23 29.72
N ALA A 468 12.39 -15.44 28.75
CA ALA A 468 13.62 -14.65 28.86
C ALA A 468 13.54 -13.49 29.86
N VAL A 469 12.35 -12.96 30.15
CA VAL A 469 12.17 -11.85 31.10
C VAL A 469 11.69 -12.30 32.48
N ALA A 470 11.29 -13.57 32.65
CA ALA A 470 10.95 -14.15 33.95
C ALA A 470 12.20 -14.60 34.75
N GLU A 471 13.32 -14.84 34.05
CA GLU A 471 14.67 -14.99 34.63
C GLU A 471 15.23 -13.65 35.13
#